data_AF-A0A7J6R699-F1
#
_entry.id   AF-A0A7J6R699-F1
#
_cell.length_a   1.000
_cell.length_b   1.000
_cell.length_c   1.000
_cell.angle_alpha   90.00
_cell.angle_beta   90.00
_cell.angle_gamma   90.00
#
_symmetry.space_group_name_H-M   'P 1'
#
loop_
_entity.id
_entity.type
_entity.pdbx_description
1 polymer ?
#
loop_
_entity_poly.entity_id
_entity_poly.type
_entity_poly.pdbx_seq_one_letter_code
_entity_poly.pdbx_strand_id
1 'polypeptide(L)'
;RIPTDKTDACVAALKSAAEEFLGKEKHLRLTAGAITCLVKGVALQLTPDSSELMKRLRSALGEALAGQGAVIPDDKQDGFDPSILLLRTAPSAAKLRKETEGILADNDELKSEMAAAFATSLELRLFTMMGKLNKGKCGTMSAQVPGRCC
;
A
#
# COMPACT_ATOMS: atom_id res chain seq x y z
N ARG A 1 12.72 -8.87 5.01
CA ARG A 1 12.63 -9.66 6.25
C ARG A 1 12.88 -8.73 7.42
N ILE A 2 11.94 -8.64 8.35
CA ILE A 2 12.07 -7.84 9.58
C ILE A 2 12.51 -8.78 10.70
N PRO A 3 13.57 -8.45 11.47
CA PRO A 3 13.93 -9.20 12.67
C PRO A 3 12.77 -9.15 13.68
N THR A 4 12.34 -10.30 14.20
CA THR A 4 11.16 -10.41 15.07
C THR A 4 11.31 -9.61 16.37
N ASP A 5 12.52 -9.52 16.88
CA ASP A 5 12.95 -8.73 18.05
C ASP A 5 12.96 -7.21 17.80
N LYS A 6 12.92 -6.78 16.53
CA LYS A 6 12.95 -5.37 16.13
C LYS A 6 11.64 -4.88 15.53
N THR A 7 10.55 -5.65 15.67
CA THR A 7 9.25 -5.32 15.06
C THR A 7 8.76 -3.93 15.49
N ASP A 8 8.78 -3.63 16.80
CA ASP A 8 8.30 -2.35 17.32
C ASP A 8 9.18 -1.17 16.89
N ALA A 9 10.50 -1.36 16.86
CA ALA A 9 11.46 -0.37 16.37
C ALA A 9 11.25 -0.08 14.87
N CYS A 10 10.99 -1.11 14.07
CA CYS A 10 10.66 -0.96 12.64
C CYS A 10 9.33 -0.22 12.43
N VAL A 11 8.31 -0.53 13.23
CA VAL A 11 7.01 0.17 13.16
C VAL A 11 7.16 1.63 13.54
N ALA A 12 7.93 1.94 14.59
CA ALA A 12 8.21 3.32 15.00
C ALA A 12 8.98 4.10 13.93
N ALA A 13 10.02 3.47 13.34
CA ALA A 13 10.80 4.06 12.26
C ALA A 13 9.94 4.36 11.01
N LEU A 14 9.08 3.43 10.61
CA LEU A 14 8.15 3.61 9.50
C LEU A 14 7.18 4.78 9.73
N LYS A 15 6.62 4.89 10.94
CA LYS A 15 5.73 6.00 11.32
C LYS A 15 6.45 7.34 11.24
N SER A 16 7.63 7.43 11.85
CA SER A 16 8.43 8.66 11.85
C SER A 16 8.81 9.10 10.43
N ALA A 17 9.27 8.17 9.59
CA ALA A 17 9.64 8.46 8.22
C ALA A 17 8.43 8.89 7.37
N ALA A 18 7.27 8.25 7.57
CA ALA A 18 6.04 8.67 6.92
C ALA A 18 5.63 10.08 7.36
N GLU A 19 5.62 10.37 8.66
CA GLU A 19 5.26 11.70 9.19
C GLU A 19 6.21 12.79 8.69
N GLU A 20 7.52 12.53 8.65
CA GLU A 20 8.51 13.47 8.11
C GLU A 20 8.28 13.73 6.61
N PHE A 21 8.03 12.67 5.83
CA PHE A 21 7.74 12.79 4.41
C PHE A 21 6.46 13.62 4.19
N LEU A 22 5.40 13.31 4.92
CA LEU A 22 4.12 14.01 4.83
C LEU A 22 4.23 15.48 5.28
N GLY A 23 5.07 15.79 6.27
CA GLY A 23 5.30 17.16 6.74
C GLY A 23 6.03 18.05 5.74
N LYS A 24 6.86 17.47 4.85
CA LYS A 24 7.56 18.18 3.78
C LYS A 24 6.68 18.40 2.55
N GLU A 25 5.76 17.48 2.28
CA GLU A 25 4.89 17.51 1.10
C GLU A 25 3.60 18.30 1.36
N LYS A 26 3.55 19.54 0.87
CA LYS A 26 2.46 20.49 1.17
C LYS A 26 1.08 20.09 0.62
N HIS A 27 1.02 19.25 -0.41
CA HIS A 27 -0.23 18.79 -1.03
C HIS A 27 -0.09 17.37 -1.61
N LEU A 28 -0.37 16.33 -0.81
CA LEU A 28 -0.42 14.95 -1.30
C LEU A 28 -1.75 14.67 -1.99
N ARG A 29 -1.82 14.99 -3.28
CA ARG A 29 -2.90 14.54 -4.15
C ARG A 29 -2.35 13.49 -5.10
N LEU A 30 -2.88 12.27 -5.00
CA LEU A 30 -2.59 11.22 -5.96
C LEU A 30 -3.61 11.28 -7.09
N THR A 31 -3.12 11.38 -8.31
CA THR A 31 -3.91 11.38 -9.54
C THR A 31 -3.61 10.13 -10.35
N ALA A 32 -4.64 9.57 -10.95
CA ALA A 32 -4.56 8.45 -11.87
C ALA A 32 -4.83 8.91 -13.30
N GLY A 33 -4.12 8.32 -14.27
CA GLY A 33 -4.17 8.73 -15.67
C GLY A 33 -4.73 7.68 -16.61
N ALA A 34 -4.67 6.39 -16.25
CA ALA A 34 -5.09 5.31 -17.14
C ALA A 34 -5.57 4.08 -16.36
N ILE A 35 -6.44 3.28 -16.97
CA ILE A 35 -6.76 1.94 -16.50
C ILE A 35 -5.85 0.95 -17.23
N THR A 36 -5.30 -0.01 -16.49
CA THR A 36 -4.46 -1.07 -17.02
C THR A 36 -4.81 -2.42 -16.43
N CYS A 37 -4.51 -3.49 -17.16
CA CYS A 37 -4.59 -4.85 -16.66
C CYS A 37 -3.22 -5.31 -16.17
N LEU A 38 -3.19 -5.77 -14.94
CA LEU A 38 -2.06 -6.40 -14.29
C LEU A 38 -2.33 -7.89 -14.16
N VAL A 39 -1.27 -8.67 -13.93
CA VAL A 39 -1.38 -10.11 -13.62
C VAL A 39 -2.35 -10.37 -12.46
N LYS A 40 -2.45 -9.44 -11.51
CA LYS A 40 -3.30 -9.54 -10.32
C LYS A 40 -4.74 -9.02 -10.52
N GLY A 41 -5.04 -8.39 -11.66
CA GLY A 41 -6.36 -7.87 -11.99
C GLY A 41 -6.32 -6.49 -12.65
N VAL A 42 -7.41 -5.73 -12.58
CA VAL A 42 -7.52 -4.39 -13.21
C VAL A 42 -7.11 -3.33 -12.21
N ALA A 43 -6.28 -2.39 -12.64
CA ALA A 43 -5.76 -1.32 -11.80
C ALA A 43 -5.81 0.03 -12.52
N LEU A 44 -5.82 1.10 -11.72
CA LEU A 44 -5.55 2.44 -12.20
C LEU A 44 -4.09 2.77 -12.02
N GLN A 45 -3.47 3.15 -13.13
CA GLN A 45 -2.12 3.63 -13.16
C GLN A 45 -2.09 5.08 -12.71
N LEU A 46 -1.19 5.37 -11.77
CA LEU A 46 -0.95 6.73 -11.33
C LEU A 46 -0.34 7.55 -12.46
N THR A 47 -0.67 8.84 -12.51
CA THR A 47 0.07 9.80 -13.37
C THR A 47 1.57 9.77 -13.03
N PRO A 48 2.47 10.17 -13.96
CA PRO A 48 3.91 10.16 -13.72
C PRO A 48 4.31 10.85 -12.39
N ASP A 49 3.75 12.03 -12.12
CA ASP A 49 4.06 12.80 -10.90
C ASP A 49 3.64 12.06 -9.61
N SER A 50 2.46 11.45 -9.63
CA SER A 50 1.95 10.65 -8.50
C SER A 50 2.73 9.34 -8.33
N SER A 51 3.15 8.73 -9.44
CA SER A 51 4.01 7.54 -9.42
C SER A 51 5.36 7.86 -8.79
N GLU A 52 5.95 9.00 -9.16
CA GLU A 52 7.23 9.45 -8.60
C GLU A 52 7.11 9.81 -7.12
N LEU A 53 6.03 10.48 -6.71
CA LEU A 53 5.74 10.76 -5.29
C LEU A 53 5.69 9.47 -4.46
N MET A 54 5.00 8.43 -4.97
CA MET A 54 4.91 7.13 -4.29
C MET A 54 6.24 6.38 -4.27
N LYS A 55 7.07 6.51 -5.32
CA LYS A 55 8.44 5.96 -5.33
C LYS A 55 9.32 6.64 -4.29
N ARG A 56 9.27 7.97 -4.15
CA ARG A 56 10.00 8.71 -3.11
C ARG A 56 9.56 8.32 -1.71
N LEU A 57 8.25 8.20 -1.47
CA LEU A 57 7.73 7.70 -0.19
C LEU A 57 8.25 6.29 0.10
N ARG A 58 8.18 5.38 -0.89
CA ARG A 58 8.71 4.02 -0.76
C ARG A 58 10.19 4.01 -0.40
N SER A 59 11.01 4.83 -1.06
CA SER A 59 12.44 4.94 -0.77
C SER A 59 12.68 5.40 0.67
N ALA A 60 11.99 6.45 1.14
CA ALA A 60 12.10 6.94 2.51
C ALA A 60 11.73 5.86 3.55
N LEU A 61 10.66 5.10 3.31
CA LEU A 61 10.27 3.98 4.16
C LEU A 61 11.28 2.84 4.11
N GLY A 62 11.88 2.59 2.94
CA GLY A 62 12.92 1.59 2.74
C GLY A 62 14.20 1.91 3.52
N GLU A 63 14.65 3.16 3.47
CA GLU A 63 15.79 3.67 4.23
C GLU A 63 15.55 3.57 5.74
N ALA A 64 14.36 3.94 6.21
CA ALA A 64 13.98 3.83 7.62
C ALA A 64 14.04 2.37 8.11
N LEU A 65 13.56 1.43 7.30
CA LEU A 65 13.63 0.00 7.59
C LEU A 65 15.06 -0.56 7.55
N ALA A 66 15.86 -0.14 6.57
CA ALA A 66 17.26 -0.53 6.46
C ALA A 66 18.06 -0.06 7.69
N GLY A 67 17.80 1.15 8.20
CA GLY A 67 18.37 1.66 9.45
C GLY A 67 18.05 0.82 10.69
N GLN A 68 16.95 0.04 10.67
CA GLN A 68 16.60 -0.90 11.73
C GLN A 68 17.14 -2.32 11.48
N GLY A 69 17.91 -2.53 10.41
CA GLY A 69 18.46 -3.83 10.02
C GLY A 69 17.45 -4.75 9.32
N ALA A 70 16.35 -4.19 8.79
CA ALA A 70 15.46 -4.95 7.93
C ALA A 70 16.05 -5.05 6.51
N VAL A 71 16.00 -6.26 5.95
CA VAL A 71 16.48 -6.52 4.58
C VAL A 71 15.30 -6.46 3.63
N ILE A 72 15.32 -5.55 2.65
CA ILE A 72 14.31 -5.48 1.58
C ILE A 72 14.93 -6.15 0.34
N PRO A 73 14.40 -7.31 -0.10
CA PRO A 73 14.94 -8.01 -1.27
C PRO A 73 14.94 -7.14 -2.53
N ASP A 74 16.04 -7.16 -3.29
CA ASP A 74 16.24 -6.32 -4.48
C ASP A 74 15.25 -6.64 -5.62
N ASP A 75 14.78 -7.89 -5.73
CA ASP A 75 13.72 -8.32 -6.66
C ASP A 75 12.37 -7.65 -6.39
N LYS A 76 12.23 -7.00 -5.23
CA LYS A 76 11.08 -6.17 -4.85
C LYS A 76 11.39 -4.69 -4.87
N GLN A 77 12.60 -4.32 -5.31
CA GLN A 77 13.05 -2.94 -5.46
C GLN A 77 13.01 -2.47 -6.90
N ASP A 78 13.49 -3.30 -7.82
CA ASP A 78 13.42 -3.00 -9.24
C ASP A 78 11.99 -3.24 -9.77
N GLY A 79 11.41 -2.21 -10.40
CA GLY A 79 10.09 -2.32 -11.02
C GLY A 79 8.89 -2.03 -10.11
N PHE A 80 9.05 -1.27 -9.03
CA PHE A 80 7.89 -0.75 -8.29
C PHE A 80 7.07 0.22 -9.16
N ASP A 81 5.95 -0.28 -9.67
CA ASP A 81 4.96 0.47 -10.43
C ASP A 81 3.69 0.70 -9.58
N PRO A 82 3.58 1.85 -8.89
CA PRO A 82 2.46 2.12 -7.99
C PRO A 82 1.17 2.30 -8.78
N SER A 83 0.16 1.53 -8.39
CA SER A 83 -1.17 1.53 -9.01
C SER A 83 -2.25 1.23 -7.96
N ILE A 84 -3.49 1.62 -8.26
CA ILE A 84 -4.65 1.37 -7.40
C ILE A 84 -5.41 0.19 -7.99
N LEU A 85 -5.39 -0.96 -7.31
CA LEU A 85 -6.14 -2.13 -7.76
C LEU A 85 -7.65 -1.88 -7.63
N LEU A 86 -8.37 -1.93 -8.75
CA LEU A 86 -9.82 -1.77 -8.81
C LEU A 86 -10.53 -3.12 -8.63
N LEU A 87 -10.04 -4.13 -9.34
CA LEU A 87 -10.61 -5.47 -9.37
C LEU A 87 -9.49 -6.48 -9.25
N ARG A 88 -9.61 -7.42 -8.30
CA ARG A 88 -8.65 -8.51 -8.13
C ARG A 88 -9.13 -9.73 -8.91
N THR A 89 -8.24 -10.34 -9.68
CA THR A 89 -8.52 -11.58 -10.41
C THR A 89 -7.69 -12.73 -9.86
N ALA A 90 -8.25 -13.94 -9.85
CA ALA A 90 -7.50 -15.15 -9.55
C ALA A 90 -6.41 -15.39 -10.62
N PRO A 91 -5.29 -16.07 -10.28
CA PRO A 91 -4.24 -16.39 -11.26
C PRO A 91 -4.77 -17.16 -12.48
N SER A 92 -5.73 -18.06 -12.26
CA SER A 92 -6.40 -18.88 -13.29
C SER A 92 -7.28 -18.08 -14.26
N ALA A 93 -7.63 -16.84 -13.95
CA ALA A 93 -8.51 -16.00 -14.77
C ALA A 93 -7.79 -15.32 -15.95
N ALA A 94 -6.74 -15.93 -16.51
CA ALA A 94 -5.94 -15.35 -17.59
C ALA A 94 -6.77 -15.01 -18.84
N LYS A 95 -7.77 -15.84 -19.16
CA LYS A 95 -8.70 -15.59 -20.27
C LYS A 95 -9.54 -14.33 -20.03
N LEU A 96 -10.13 -14.20 -18.84
CA LEU A 96 -10.92 -13.03 -18.44
C LEU A 96 -10.06 -11.74 -18.44
N ARG A 97 -8.79 -11.83 -18.02
CA ARG A 97 -7.85 -10.69 -18.10
C ARG A 97 -7.63 -10.23 -19.54
N LYS A 98 -7.37 -11.15 -20.47
CA LYS A 98 -7.23 -10.80 -21.90
C LYS A 98 -8.49 -10.21 -22.50
N GLU A 99 -9.66 -10.73 -22.14
CA GLU A 99 -10.95 -10.17 -22.57
C GLU A 99 -11.13 -8.76 -22.01
N THR A 100 -10.80 -8.55 -20.73
CA THR A 100 -10.84 -7.22 -20.09
C THR A 100 -9.83 -6.26 -20.72
N GLU A 101 -8.63 -6.73 -21.05
CA GLU A 101 -7.62 -5.95 -21.80
C GLU A 101 -8.16 -5.50 -23.15
N GLY A 102 -8.83 -6.39 -23.91
CA GLY A 102 -9.45 -6.03 -25.18
C GLY A 102 -10.54 -4.98 -25.01
N ILE A 103 -11.45 -5.17 -24.05
CA ILE A 103 -12.52 -4.20 -23.76
C ILE A 103 -11.94 -2.83 -23.39
N LEU A 104 -10.89 -2.80 -22.57
CA LEU A 104 -10.23 -1.56 -22.17
C LEU A 104 -9.47 -0.94 -23.35
N ALA A 105 -8.79 -1.71 -24.19
CA ALA A 105 -8.05 -1.17 -25.33
C ALA A 105 -8.95 -0.31 -26.23
N ASP A 106 -10.19 -0.76 -26.46
CA ASP A 106 -11.13 -0.16 -27.40
C ASP A 106 -12.07 0.89 -26.77
N ASN A 107 -11.97 1.16 -25.47
CA ASN A 107 -12.93 2.01 -24.76
C ASN A 107 -12.27 3.21 -24.05
N ASP A 108 -11.87 4.20 -24.85
CA ASP A 108 -11.24 5.44 -24.36
C ASP A 108 -12.19 6.33 -23.55
N GLU A 109 -13.49 6.23 -23.78
CA GLU A 109 -14.52 6.91 -22.99
C GLU A 109 -14.54 6.38 -21.56
N LEU A 110 -14.59 5.06 -21.37
CA LEU A 110 -14.52 4.43 -20.05
C LEU A 110 -13.22 4.77 -19.31
N LYS A 111 -12.07 4.81 -20.01
CA LYS A 111 -10.80 5.24 -19.41
C LYS A 111 -10.89 6.68 -18.89
N SER A 112 -11.47 7.57 -19.70
CA SER A 112 -11.58 9.00 -19.39
C SER A 112 -12.56 9.25 -18.24
N GLU A 113 -13.72 8.59 -18.24
CA GLU A 113 -14.71 8.70 -17.16
C GLU A 113 -14.16 8.21 -15.83
N MET A 114 -13.48 7.06 -15.81
CA MET A 114 -12.89 6.53 -14.59
C MET A 114 -11.72 7.40 -14.10
N ALA A 115 -10.87 7.91 -15.00
CA ALA A 115 -9.82 8.87 -14.61
C ALA A 115 -10.41 10.16 -14.01
N ALA A 116 -11.49 10.69 -14.60
CA ALA A 116 -12.19 11.87 -14.10
C ALA A 116 -12.89 11.62 -12.76
N ALA A 117 -13.52 10.44 -12.59
CA ALA A 117 -14.10 10.01 -11.31
C ALA A 117 -13.02 9.92 -10.21
N PHE A 118 -11.82 9.45 -10.55
CA PHE A 118 -10.69 9.42 -9.60
C PHE A 118 -10.19 10.82 -9.25
N ALA A 119 -10.06 11.71 -10.23
CA ALA A 119 -9.64 13.08 -10.00
C ALA A 119 -10.63 13.84 -9.09
N THR A 120 -11.92 13.56 -9.20
CA THR A 120 -12.97 14.25 -8.43
C THR A 120 -13.28 13.62 -7.06
N SER A 121 -13.08 12.30 -6.91
CA SER A 121 -13.56 11.54 -5.75
C SER A 121 -12.47 11.15 -4.73
N LEU A 122 -11.23 10.94 -5.16
CA LEU A 122 -10.17 10.45 -4.25
C LEU A 122 -9.21 11.57 -3.83
N GLU A 123 -9.58 12.28 -2.78
CA GLU A 123 -8.57 12.65 -1.77
C GLU A 123 -8.13 11.35 -1.09
N LEU A 124 -7.07 10.70 -1.61
CA LEU A 124 -6.32 9.71 -0.85
C LEU A 124 -5.60 10.42 0.29
N ARG A 125 -6.34 10.72 1.36
CA ARG A 125 -5.72 11.01 2.65
C ARG A 125 -4.99 9.73 3.03
N LEU A 126 -3.66 9.80 3.11
CA LEU A 126 -2.73 8.73 3.51
C LEU A 126 -2.96 8.21 4.95
N PHE A 127 -4.15 8.40 5.51
CA PHE A 127 -4.53 8.15 6.88
C PHE A 127 -5.68 7.16 6.97
N THR A 128 -5.37 5.86 7.05
CA THR A 128 -6.17 4.91 7.88
C THR A 128 -5.51 3.56 8.19
N MET A 129 -4.17 3.43 8.28
CA MET A 129 -3.57 2.17 8.79
C MET A 129 -2.55 2.31 9.92
N MET A 130 -2.06 3.51 10.25
CA MET A 130 -1.08 3.67 11.34
C MET A 130 -1.70 3.90 12.73
N GLY A 131 -3.01 4.22 12.80
CA GLY A 131 -3.72 4.53 14.05
C GLY A 131 -4.57 3.39 14.65
N LYS A 132 -4.82 2.29 13.93
CA LYS A 132 -5.67 1.18 14.43
C LYS A 132 -4.90 0.06 15.15
N LEU A 133 -3.57 0.12 15.20
CA LEU A 133 -2.76 -0.84 15.97
C LEU A 133 -2.71 -0.56 17.49
N ASN A 134 -3.28 0.56 17.96
CA ASN A 134 -3.23 0.96 19.36
C ASN A 134 -4.59 0.96 20.09
N LYS A 135 -5.44 -0.05 19.89
CA LYS A 135 -6.51 -0.40 20.85
C LYS A 135 -6.81 -1.91 20.86
N GLY A 136 -5.78 -2.72 21.12
CA GLY A 136 -5.91 -4.13 21.48
C GLY A 136 -5.23 -4.35 22.82
N LYS A 137 -6.03 -4.28 23.89
CA LYS A 137 -5.67 -4.42 25.30
C LYS A 137 -4.47 -5.33 25.58
N CYS A 138 -3.45 -4.75 26.21
CA CYS A 138 -2.59 -5.44 27.15
C CYS A 138 -3.48 -6.01 28.25
N GLY A 139 -3.75 -7.31 28.18
CA GLY A 139 -4.39 -8.08 29.23
C GLY A 139 -3.38 -9.08 29.75
N THR A 140 -2.68 -8.71 30.82
CA THR A 140 -1.99 -9.65 31.70
C THR A 140 -2.99 -10.69 32.19
N MET A 141 -2.97 -11.90 31.62
CA MET A 141 -3.56 -13.06 32.28
C MET A 141 -2.47 -13.70 33.15
N SER A 142 -2.46 -13.29 34.40
CA SER A 142 -1.93 -14.09 35.51
C SER A 142 -2.74 -15.38 35.56
N ALA A 143 -2.11 -16.52 35.30
CA ALA A 143 -2.71 -17.83 35.55
C ALA A 143 -2.75 -18.05 37.07
N GLN A 144 -3.86 -17.64 37.69
CA GLN A 144 -4.24 -18.10 39.02
C GLN A 144 -4.68 -19.56 38.90
N VAL A 145 -3.88 -20.45 39.49
CA VAL A 145 -4.23 -21.84 39.76
C VAL A 145 -5.33 -21.84 40.85
N PRO A 146 -6.53 -22.39 40.62
CA PRO A 146 -7.46 -22.65 41.69
C PRO A 146 -7.17 -24.04 42.27
N GLY A 147 -6.77 -24.05 43.54
CA GLY A 147 -6.59 -25.27 44.32
C GLY A 147 -7.88 -26.06 44.47
N ARG A 148 -7.73 -27.39 44.54
CA ARG A 148 -8.65 -28.29 45.24
C ARG A 148 -7.86 -28.97 46.36
N CYS A 149 -8.17 -28.59 47.59
CA CYS A 149 -7.99 -29.40 48.78
C CYS A 149 -9.38 -29.55 49.40
N CYS A 150 -9.89 -30.77 49.39
CA CYS A 150 -10.66 -31.47 50.42
C CYS A 150 -10.81 -32.92 49.91
#